data_AF-A0A3M0Y3A7-F1
#
_entry.id   AF-A0A3M0Y3A7-F1
#
_cell.length_a   1.000
_cell.length_b   1.000
_cell.length_c   1.000
_cell.angle_alpha   90.00
_cell.angle_beta   90.00
_cell.angle_gamma   90.00
#
_symmetry.space_group_name_H-M   'P 1'
#
loop_
_entity.id
_entity.type
_entity.pdbx_description
1 polymer ?
#
loop_
_entity_poly.entity_id
_entity_poly.type
_entity_poly.pdbx_seq_one_letter_code
_entity_poly.pdbx_strand_id
1 'polypeptide(L)'
;MSIDLIQGAAVIGQSGGPTAVINQSLVGVVEALRGAGAVTKILGARHGVRGMVEERFIDLTDLSQRQLDAIADTPGAALGSTRDKPDHTYCERIFEALAKHDVRYFFYIGGNDSSDTCRIVNELSNEAGYELRCFHIPKTID
;
A
#
# COMPACT_ATOMS: atom_id res chain seq x y z
N MET A 1 -11.86 5.28 -23.89
CA MET A 1 -11.92 5.96 -22.59
C MET A 1 -10.52 6.47 -22.29
N SER A 2 -10.35 7.78 -22.14
CA SER A 2 -9.19 8.28 -21.40
C SER A 2 -9.24 7.64 -20.02
N ILE A 3 -8.18 6.96 -19.58
CA ILE A 3 -8.09 6.48 -18.20
C ILE A 3 -7.68 7.71 -17.40
N ASP A 4 -8.64 8.57 -17.09
CA ASP A 4 -8.37 9.69 -16.23
C ASP A 4 -7.97 9.13 -14.86
N LEU A 5 -6.80 9.54 -14.40
CA LEU A 5 -6.31 9.18 -13.07
C LEU A 5 -7.13 9.99 -12.05
N ILE A 6 -7.64 9.32 -11.03
CA ILE A 6 -8.38 9.95 -9.94
C ILE A 6 -7.38 10.69 -9.06
N GLN A 7 -7.69 11.93 -8.71
CA GLN A 7 -6.91 12.68 -7.72
C GLN A 7 -7.15 12.11 -6.33
N GLY A 8 -6.08 11.84 -5.58
CA GLY A 8 -6.15 11.46 -4.16
C GLY A 8 -4.88 10.81 -3.65
N ALA A 9 -4.90 10.34 -2.41
CA ALA A 9 -3.73 9.73 -1.78
C ALA A 9 -3.47 8.31 -2.30
N ALA A 10 -2.24 7.85 -2.13
CA ALA A 10 -1.87 6.46 -2.29
C ALA A 10 -1.37 5.91 -0.95
N VAL A 11 -1.64 4.63 -0.68
CA VAL A 11 -1.07 3.92 0.46
C VAL A 11 -0.26 2.72 -0.01
N ILE A 12 0.87 2.48 0.63
CA ILE A 12 1.76 1.33 0.38
C ILE A 12 1.92 0.57 1.69
N GLY A 13 1.71 -0.75 1.66
CA GLY A 13 1.94 -1.63 2.80
C GLY A 13 2.84 -2.81 2.47
N GLN A 14 3.56 -3.32 3.47
CA GLN A 14 4.38 -4.53 3.38
C GLN A 14 3.80 -5.62 4.29
N SER A 15 3.77 -6.86 3.81
CA SER A 15 3.09 -7.98 4.45
C SER A 15 3.89 -9.29 4.43
N GLY A 16 3.66 -10.13 5.45
CA GLY A 16 4.28 -11.44 5.59
C GLY A 16 5.77 -11.38 5.95
N GLY A 17 6.48 -12.47 5.66
CA GLY A 17 7.93 -12.57 5.89
C GLY A 17 8.71 -11.56 5.04
N PRO A 18 9.54 -10.70 5.65
CA PRO A 18 10.42 -9.80 4.91
C PRO A 18 11.39 -10.56 4.01
N THR A 19 11.88 -9.90 2.95
CA THR A 19 12.91 -10.45 2.05
C THR A 19 14.10 -9.50 1.98
N ALA A 20 15.17 -9.91 1.30
CA ALA A 20 16.32 -9.05 1.05
C ALA A 20 15.98 -7.83 0.16
N VAL A 21 14.89 -7.87 -0.61
CA VAL A 21 14.59 -6.89 -1.67
C VAL A 21 13.18 -6.28 -1.58
N ILE A 22 12.38 -6.61 -0.56
CA ILE A 22 11.00 -6.09 -0.42
C ILE A 22 10.95 -4.55 -0.39
N ASN A 23 12.02 -3.89 0.07
CA ASN A 23 12.11 -2.43 0.06
C ASN A 23 12.36 -1.84 -1.34
N GLN A 24 12.95 -2.59 -2.27
CA GLN A 24 13.07 -2.14 -3.66
C GLN A 24 11.70 -2.02 -4.31
N SER A 25 10.77 -2.96 -4.02
CA SER A 25 9.38 -2.85 -4.46
C SER A 25 8.67 -1.64 -3.87
N LEU A 26 8.88 -1.34 -2.58
CA LEU A 26 8.35 -0.13 -1.94
C LEU A 26 8.86 1.14 -2.62
N VAL A 27 10.18 1.25 -2.83
CA VAL A 27 10.81 2.42 -3.45
C VAL A 27 10.35 2.60 -4.90
N GLY A 28 10.29 1.53 -5.69
CA GLY A 28 9.81 1.60 -7.07
C GLY A 28 8.38 2.13 -7.19
N VAL A 29 7.50 1.80 -6.23
CA VAL A 29 6.15 2.40 -6.18
C VAL A 29 6.23 3.89 -5.87
N VAL A 30 6.98 4.28 -4.84
CA VAL A 30 7.12 5.71 -4.47
C VAL A 30 7.62 6.55 -5.65
N GLU A 31 8.65 6.07 -6.35
CA GLU A 31 9.22 6.74 -7.52
C GLU A 31 8.21 6.85 -8.67
N ALA A 32 7.49 5.77 -8.97
CA ALA A 32 6.47 5.77 -10.02
C ALA A 32 5.33 6.75 -9.72
N LEU A 33 4.87 6.81 -8.47
CA LEU A 33 3.76 7.69 -8.07
C LEU A 33 4.12 9.18 -8.17
N ARG A 34 5.38 9.55 -7.92
CA ARG A 34 5.85 10.94 -8.08
C ARG A 34 5.72 11.45 -9.51
N GLY A 35 5.84 10.56 -10.50
CA GLY A 35 5.71 10.89 -11.92
C GLY A 35 4.26 10.89 -12.45
N ALA A 36 3.29 10.38 -11.68
CA ALA A 36 1.94 10.08 -12.17
C ALA A 36 0.99 11.30 -12.20
N GLY A 37 1.28 12.38 -11.47
CA GLY A 37 0.50 13.63 -11.47
C GLY A 37 -0.89 13.56 -10.81
N ALA A 38 -1.34 12.39 -10.35
CA ALA A 38 -2.64 12.18 -9.72
C ALA A 38 -2.60 11.88 -8.23
N VAL A 39 -1.41 11.60 -7.68
CA VAL A 39 -1.26 11.28 -6.26
C VAL A 39 -0.96 12.54 -5.47
N THR A 40 -1.85 12.88 -4.54
CA THR A 40 -1.70 14.05 -3.66
C THR A 40 -0.76 13.79 -2.49
N LYS A 41 -0.67 12.52 -2.05
CA LYS A 41 0.14 12.09 -0.91
C LYS A 41 0.51 10.61 -1.02
N ILE A 42 1.74 10.26 -0.65
CA ILE A 42 2.19 8.86 -0.61
C ILE A 42 2.33 8.44 0.86
N LEU A 43 1.45 7.55 1.31
CA LEU A 43 1.39 7.05 2.68
C LEU A 43 2.05 5.65 2.77
N GLY A 44 2.90 5.44 3.76
CA GLY A 44 3.41 4.12 4.15
C GLY A 44 2.66 3.59 5.39
N ALA A 45 2.01 2.44 5.29
CA ALA A 45 1.28 1.82 6.39
C ALA A 45 2.22 1.06 7.33
N ARG A 46 2.35 1.53 8.59
CA ARG A 46 3.23 0.91 9.58
C ARG A 46 2.73 -0.47 10.01
N HIS A 47 3.50 -1.52 9.72
CA HIS A 47 3.11 -2.91 9.94
C HIS A 47 1.90 -3.35 9.10
N GLY A 48 1.83 -2.90 7.84
CA GLY A 48 0.86 -3.36 6.87
C GLY A 48 -0.59 -3.05 7.28
N VAL A 49 -1.48 -4.01 7.10
CA VAL A 49 -2.92 -3.87 7.37
C VAL A 49 -3.27 -3.45 8.80
N ARG A 50 -2.44 -3.83 9.79
CA ARG A 50 -2.62 -3.36 11.17
C ARG A 50 -2.43 -1.86 11.28
N GLY A 51 -1.41 -1.33 10.61
CA GLY A 51 -1.17 0.10 10.52
C GLY A 51 -2.31 0.84 9.83
N MET A 52 -2.92 0.24 8.80
CA MET A 52 -4.06 0.85 8.12
C MET A 52 -5.26 1.00 9.06
N VAL A 53 -5.63 -0.09 9.74
CA VAL A 53 -6.76 -0.12 10.68
C VAL A 53 -6.54 0.79 11.90
N GLU A 54 -5.30 0.90 12.37
CA GLU A 54 -4.92 1.80 13.47
C GLU A 54 -4.58 3.22 13.00
N GLU A 55 -4.74 3.51 11.70
CA GLU A 55 -4.42 4.80 11.06
C GLU A 55 -2.98 5.28 11.31
N ARG A 56 -2.03 4.35 11.45
CA ARG A 56 -0.59 4.60 11.64
C ARG A 56 0.11 4.67 10.29
N PHE A 57 0.06 5.86 9.69
CA PHE A 57 0.73 6.15 8.42
C PHE A 57 2.00 6.98 8.61
N ILE A 58 2.97 6.78 7.72
CA ILE A 58 4.14 7.65 7.54
C ILE A 58 4.04 8.33 6.18
N ASP A 59 4.37 9.61 6.12
CA ASP A 59 4.45 10.34 4.86
C ASP A 59 5.76 10.03 4.12
N LEU A 60 5.65 9.50 2.90
CA LEU A 60 6.77 9.17 2.03
C LEU A 60 6.93 10.17 0.87
N THR A 61 6.05 11.17 0.79
CA THR A 61 5.92 12.07 -0.37
C THR A 61 7.22 12.76 -0.72
N ASP A 62 7.93 13.30 0.28
CA ASP A 62 9.08 14.19 0.10
C ASP A 62 10.45 13.55 0.42
N LEU A 63 10.54 12.22 0.53
CA LEU A 63 11.84 11.55 0.73
C LEU A 63 12.82 11.86 -0.41
N SER A 64 14.01 12.34 -0.10
CA SER A 64 15.05 12.55 -1.11
C SER A 64 15.45 11.24 -1.81
N GLN A 65 15.98 11.31 -3.03
CA GLN A 65 16.48 10.12 -3.74
C GLN A 65 17.48 9.33 -2.88
N ARG A 66 18.40 10.03 -2.19
CA ARG A 66 19.35 9.41 -1.26
C ARG A 66 18.67 8.61 -0.13
N GLN A 67 17.54 9.08 0.39
CA GLN A 67 16.79 8.35 1.41
C GLN A 67 16.10 7.12 0.81
N LEU A 68 15.56 7.24 -0.40
CA LEU A 68 14.96 6.12 -1.12
C LEU A 68 16.00 5.05 -1.44
N ASP A 69 17.17 5.42 -1.95
CA ASP A 69 18.29 4.51 -2.24
C ASP A 69 18.71 3.76 -0.96
N ALA A 70 18.87 4.48 0.16
CA ALA A 70 19.20 3.86 1.44
C ALA A 70 18.13 2.87 1.93
N ILE A 71 16.83 3.15 1.70
CA ILE A 71 15.74 2.22 2.01
C ILE A 71 15.81 1.00 1.08
N ALA A 72 16.03 1.20 -0.23
CA ALA A 72 16.12 0.15 -1.23
C ALA A 72 17.26 -0.84 -0.94
N ASP A 73 18.40 -0.33 -0.46
CA ASP A 73 19.59 -1.12 -0.09
C ASP A 73 19.49 -1.79 1.28
N THR A 74 18.45 -1.49 2.06
CA THR A 74 18.26 -2.07 3.40
C THR A 74 17.41 -3.34 3.32
N PRO A 75 17.89 -4.51 3.78
CA PRO A 75 17.08 -5.73 3.82
C PRO A 75 15.97 -5.63 4.88
N GLY A 76 14.95 -6.48 4.74
CA GLY A 76 13.80 -6.45 5.64
C GLY A 76 12.71 -5.50 5.16
N ALA A 77 11.66 -5.30 5.98
CA ALA A 77 10.53 -4.43 5.62
C ALA A 77 10.66 -3.07 6.34
N ALA A 78 10.96 -2.01 5.58
CA ALA A 78 11.18 -0.67 6.12
C ALA A 78 9.94 -0.08 6.82
N LEU A 79 8.74 -0.43 6.35
CA LEU A 79 7.48 -0.03 7.00
C LEU A 79 7.11 -0.95 8.17
N GLY A 80 7.90 -1.99 8.43
CA GLY A 80 7.48 -3.13 9.22
C GLY A 80 6.45 -3.98 8.47
N SER A 81 6.20 -5.17 8.99
CA SER A 81 5.23 -6.11 8.43
C SER A 81 4.37 -6.71 9.54
N THR A 82 3.28 -7.37 9.15
CA THR A 82 2.43 -8.19 10.02
C THR A 82 2.18 -9.56 9.38
N ARG A 83 1.71 -10.51 10.18
CA ARG A 83 1.21 -11.82 9.74
C ARG A 83 -0.30 -11.94 9.92
N ASP A 84 -0.97 -10.83 10.22
CA ASP A 84 -2.42 -10.78 10.30
C ASP A 84 -2.99 -11.23 8.94
N LYS A 85 -4.01 -12.09 9.01
CA LYS A 85 -4.77 -12.54 7.84
C LYS A 85 -6.13 -11.85 7.90
N PRO A 86 -6.34 -10.78 7.12
CA PRO A 86 -7.61 -10.07 7.12
C PRO A 86 -8.76 -11.00 6.72
N ASP A 87 -9.79 -11.05 7.55
CA ASP A 87 -11.11 -11.52 7.14
C ASP A 87 -11.90 -10.35 6.53
N HIS A 88 -13.16 -10.61 6.17
CA HIS A 88 -14.03 -9.60 5.56
C HIS A 88 -14.21 -8.35 6.45
N THR A 89 -14.52 -8.54 7.74
CA THR A 89 -14.70 -7.44 8.70
C THR A 89 -13.42 -6.64 8.93
N TYR A 90 -12.27 -7.30 8.89
CA TYR A 90 -10.99 -6.62 8.93
C TYR A 90 -10.75 -5.79 7.65
N CYS A 91 -11.14 -6.30 6.49
CA CYS A 91 -11.08 -5.58 5.21
C CYS A 91 -12.02 -4.38 5.14
N GLU A 92 -13.22 -4.46 5.74
CA GLU A 92 -14.13 -3.31 5.91
C GLU A 92 -13.43 -2.18 6.66
N ARG A 93 -12.79 -2.50 7.79
CA ARG A 93 -12.04 -1.50 8.58
C ARG A 93 -10.84 -0.93 7.85
N ILE A 94 -10.16 -1.74 7.04
CA ILE A 94 -9.09 -1.23 6.15
C ILE A 94 -9.69 -0.23 5.17
N PHE A 95 -10.74 -0.62 4.44
CA PHE A 95 -11.41 0.23 3.47
C PHE A 95 -11.89 1.56 4.08
N GLU A 96 -12.56 1.52 5.23
CA GLU A 96 -13.02 2.71 5.95
C GLU A 96 -11.87 3.66 6.27
N ALA A 97 -10.75 3.13 6.77
CA ALA A 97 -9.55 3.91 7.04
C ALA A 97 -8.96 4.50 5.74
N LEU A 98 -8.88 3.74 4.66
CA LEU A 98 -8.38 4.25 3.38
C LEU A 98 -9.26 5.36 2.81
N ALA A 99 -10.59 5.17 2.81
CA ALA A 99 -11.54 6.14 2.32
C ALA A 99 -11.50 7.45 3.15
N LYS A 100 -11.35 7.34 4.48
CA LYS A 100 -11.20 8.48 5.39
C LYS A 100 -9.97 9.34 5.09
N HIS A 101 -8.90 8.74 4.59
CA HIS A 101 -7.65 9.43 4.20
C HIS A 101 -7.61 9.80 2.71
N ASP A 102 -8.74 9.76 2.01
CA ASP A 102 -8.87 10.04 0.57
C ASP A 102 -7.92 9.17 -0.30
N VAL A 103 -7.67 7.93 0.13
CA VAL A 103 -6.80 7.02 -0.61
C VAL A 103 -7.55 6.48 -1.82
N ARG A 104 -6.99 6.72 -3.01
CA ARG A 104 -7.49 6.23 -4.31
C ARG A 104 -6.67 5.09 -4.87
N TYR A 105 -5.48 4.85 -4.31
CA TYR A 105 -4.56 3.81 -4.77
C TYR A 105 -3.99 3.05 -3.58
N PHE A 106 -4.23 1.74 -3.54
CA PHE A 106 -3.71 0.86 -2.51
C PHE A 106 -2.72 -0.14 -3.12
N PHE A 107 -1.45 -0.06 -2.73
CA PHE A 107 -0.40 -0.98 -3.13
C PHE A 107 -0.02 -1.89 -1.95
N TYR A 108 -0.15 -3.21 -2.13
CA TYR A 108 0.16 -4.16 -1.06
C TYR A 108 1.21 -5.18 -1.48
N ILE A 109 2.39 -5.07 -0.87
CA ILE A 109 3.56 -5.90 -1.15
C ILE A 109 3.52 -7.14 -0.25
N GLY A 110 3.31 -8.31 -0.83
CA GLY A 110 3.16 -9.54 -0.04
C GLY A 110 2.85 -10.79 -0.84
N GLY A 111 2.52 -11.87 -0.13
CA GLY A 111 2.15 -13.17 -0.71
C GLY A 111 0.66 -13.27 -1.05
N ASN A 112 0.15 -14.50 -1.13
CA ASN A 112 -1.23 -14.79 -1.52
C ASN A 112 -2.28 -14.11 -0.62
N ASP A 113 -2.09 -14.14 0.70
CA ASP A 113 -3.00 -13.47 1.66
C ASP A 113 -3.11 -11.97 1.37
N SER A 114 -2.05 -11.35 0.86
CA SER A 114 -2.04 -9.92 0.47
C SER A 114 -2.81 -9.68 -0.83
N SER A 115 -2.72 -10.61 -1.78
CA SER A 115 -3.55 -10.58 -2.99
C SER A 115 -5.04 -10.68 -2.65
N ASP A 116 -5.42 -11.58 -1.73
CA ASP A 116 -6.81 -11.75 -1.33
C ASP A 116 -7.33 -10.52 -0.56
N THR A 117 -6.49 -9.91 0.29
CA THR A 117 -6.80 -8.63 0.94
C THR A 117 -7.10 -7.54 -0.11
N CYS A 118 -6.25 -7.38 -1.14
CA CYS A 118 -6.48 -6.41 -2.20
C CYS A 118 -7.81 -6.66 -2.94
N ARG A 119 -8.15 -7.93 -3.19
CA ARG A 119 -9.41 -8.30 -3.83
C ARG A 119 -10.62 -7.87 -2.99
N ILE A 120 -10.65 -8.26 -1.71
CA ILE A 120 -11.79 -7.95 -0.82
C ILE A 120 -11.94 -6.45 -0.63
N VAL A 121 -10.85 -5.70 -0.38
CA VAL A 121 -10.90 -4.24 -0.22
C VAL A 121 -11.40 -3.56 -1.50
N ASN A 122 -11.02 -4.05 -2.68
CA ASN A 122 -11.50 -3.53 -3.96
C ASN A 122 -12.98 -3.85 -4.21
N GLU A 123 -13.46 -5.03 -3.81
CA GLU A 123 -14.88 -5.39 -3.87
C GLU A 123 -15.71 -4.46 -2.97
N LEU A 124 -15.29 -4.28 -1.72
CA LEU A 124 -15.93 -3.36 -0.77
C LEU A 124 -15.98 -1.92 -1.28
N SER A 125 -14.91 -1.43 -1.92
CA SER A 125 -14.91 -0.08 -2.48
C SER A 125 -15.89 0.06 -3.65
N ASN A 126 -16.00 -0.97 -4.51
CA ASN A 126 -16.97 -0.97 -5.60
C ASN A 126 -18.41 -0.98 -5.10
N GLU A 127 -18.70 -1.79 -4.08
CA GLU A 127 -20.02 -1.84 -3.42
C GLU A 127 -20.41 -0.49 -2.80
N ALA A 128 -19.42 0.20 -2.22
CA ALA A 128 -19.60 1.54 -1.65
C ALA A 128 -19.64 2.67 -2.71
N GLY A 129 -19.43 2.37 -4.00
CA GLY A 129 -19.33 3.39 -5.04
C GLY A 129 -18.12 4.33 -4.87
N TYR A 130 -17.08 3.89 -4.16
CA TYR A 130 -15.87 4.65 -3.91
C TYR A 130 -14.76 4.16 -4.84
N GLU A 131 -14.25 5.05 -5.70
CA GLU A 131 -13.21 4.67 -6.67
C GLU A 131 -11.84 4.54 -5.95
N LEU A 132 -11.52 3.32 -5.54
CA LEU A 132 -10.24 2.89 -4.98
C LEU A 132 -9.68 1.79 -5.87
N ARG A 133 -8.42 1.92 -6.28
CA ARG A 133 -7.71 0.94 -7.12
C ARG A 133 -6.71 0.17 -6.27
N CYS A 134 -6.89 -1.14 -6.13
CA CYS A 134 -6.01 -2.00 -5.36
C CYS A 134 -5.03 -2.77 -6.25
N PHE A 135 -3.75 -2.78 -5.88
CA PHE A 135 -2.66 -3.40 -6.60
C PHE A 135 -1.90 -4.33 -5.65
N HIS A 136 -1.88 -5.62 -5.98
CA HIS A 136 -0.97 -6.57 -5.35
C HIS A 136 0.41 -6.44 -5.98
N ILE A 137 1.45 -6.38 -5.15
CA ILE A 137 2.85 -6.43 -5.57
C ILE A 137 3.42 -7.76 -5.07
N PRO A 138 3.63 -8.74 -5.96
CA PRO A 138 4.01 -10.09 -5.56
C PRO A 138 5.33 -10.13 -4.80
N LYS A 139 5.30 -10.78 -3.64
CA LYS A 139 6.49 -11.07 -2.83
C LYS A 139 6.38 -12.47 -2.24
N THR A 140 7.27 -13.37 -2.64
CA THR A 140 7.48 -14.67 -2.00
C THR A 140 8.98 -15.03 -2.06
N ILE A 141 9.45 -15.82 -1.10
CA ILE A 141 10.79 -16.45 -1.15
C ILE A 141 10.70 -17.94 -1.46
N ASP A 142 9.49 -18.50 -1.38
CA ASP A 142 9.18 -19.89 -1.65
C ASP A 142 9.25 -20.20 -3.15
#